data_AF-A0A920M1Q4-F1
#
_entry.id   AF-A0A920M1Q4-F1
#
_cell.length_a   1.000
_cell.length_b   1.000
_cell.length_c   1.000
_cell.angle_alpha   90.00
_cell.angle_beta   90.00
_cell.angle_gamma   90.00
#
_symmetry.space_group_name_H-M   'P 1'
#
loop_
_entity.id
_entity.type
_entity.pdbx_description
1 polymer ?
#
loop_
_entity_poly.entity_id
_entity_poly.type
_entity_poly.pdbx_seq_one_letter_code
_entity_poly.pdbx_strand_id
1 'polypeptide(L)' 'MKLDWNDINDIAISLFEKFPDTDPQWIGFPDLHKKILELSDFEGDPNKSNEKILEAIQALWIEEYK' A
#
# COMPACT_ATOMS: atom_id res chain seq x y z
N MET A 1 -3.18 15.13 4.22
CA MET A 1 -3.75 15.00 2.86
C MET A 1 -4.37 13.61 2.81
N LYS A 2 -5.36 13.39 1.96
CA LYS A 2 -6.07 12.11 1.96
C LYS A 2 -5.63 11.30 0.74
N LEU A 3 -5.25 10.04 0.97
CA LEU A 3 -4.72 9.13 -0.04
C LEU A 3 -5.87 8.33 -0.66
N ASP A 4 -5.87 8.24 -1.98
CA ASP A 4 -6.69 7.32 -2.76
C ASP A 4 -5.79 6.29 -3.47
N TRP A 5 -6.39 5.24 -4.03
CA TRP A 5 -5.71 4.21 -4.81
C TRP A 5 -4.82 4.72 -5.96
N ASN A 6 -4.99 5.97 -6.42
CA ASN A 6 -4.11 6.60 -7.39
C ASN A 6 -2.78 7.10 -6.80
N ASP A 7 -2.73 7.36 -5.49
CA ASP A 7 -1.55 7.88 -4.76
C ASP A 7 -0.59 6.75 -4.36
N ILE A 8 -0.24 5.90 -5.33
CA ILE A 8 0.52 4.65 -5.12
C ILE A 8 1.87 4.87 -4.41
N ASN A 9 2.56 5.98 -4.68
CA ASN A 9 3.84 6.32 -4.06
C ASN A 9 3.66 6.70 -2.59
N ASP A 10 2.75 7.63 -2.28
CA ASP A 10 2.47 8.05 -0.91
C ASP A 10 1.93 6.89 -0.06
N ILE A 11 1.13 6.00 -0.64
CA ILE A 11 0.67 4.77 0.03
C ILE A 11 1.86 3.88 0.36
N ALA A 12 2.77 3.63 -0.58
CA ALA A 12 3.95 2.79 -0.35
C ALA A 12 4.84 3.35 0.77
N ILE A 13 5.09 4.66 0.78
CA ILE A 13 5.84 5.35 1.83
C ILE A 13 5.11 5.20 3.18
N SER A 14 3.81 5.45 3.22
CA SER A 14 3.00 5.32 4.44
C SER A 14 2.99 3.88 4.98
N LEU A 15 2.98 2.88 4.09
CA LEU A 15 3.09 1.47 4.46
C LEU A 15 4.46 1.15 5.05
N PHE A 16 5.55 1.67 4.46
CA PHE A 16 6.89 1.51 5.00
C PHE A 16 7.06 2.17 6.37
N GLU A 17 6.57 3.40 6.54
CA GLU A 17 6.64 4.12 7.82
C GLU A 17 5.81 3.44 8.92
N LYS A 18 4.62 2.91 8.57
CA LYS A 18 3.72 2.27 9.53
C LYS A 18 4.07 0.81 9.82
N PHE A 19 4.59 0.10 8.84
CA PHE A 19 4.91 -1.32 8.90
C PHE A 19 6.36 -1.61 8.46
N PRO A 20 7.37 -1.03 9.12
CA PRO A 20 8.77 -1.16 8.73
C PRO A 20 9.32 -2.59 8.87
N ASP A 21 8.67 -3.44 9.68
CA ASP A 21 9.04 -4.86 9.85
C ASP A 21 8.33 -5.79 8.85
N THR A 22 7.40 -5.27 8.04
CA THR A 22 6.71 -6.09 7.03
C THR A 22 7.51 -6.09 5.74
N ASP A 23 7.91 -7.28 5.30
CA ASP A 23 8.59 -7.45 4.01
C ASP A 23 7.55 -7.44 2.86
N PRO A 24 7.52 -6.39 2.03
CA PRO A 24 6.54 -6.26 0.95
C PRO A 24 6.81 -7.24 -0.22
N GLN A 25 7.96 -7.91 -0.27
CA GLN A 25 8.21 -8.94 -1.27
C GLN A 25 7.40 -10.22 -1.01
N TRP A 26 7.10 -10.50 0.26
CA TRP A 26 6.40 -11.72 0.68
C TRP A 26 4.94 -11.51 1.07
N ILE A 27 4.45 -10.27 1.02
CA ILE A 27 3.05 -9.96 1.30
C ILE A 27 2.15 -10.38 0.14
N GLY A 28 1.00 -11.00 0.45
CA GLY A 28 -0.04 -11.27 -0.55
C GLY A 28 -0.96 -10.07 -0.75
N PHE A 29 -1.58 -9.96 -1.92
CA PHE A 29 -2.53 -8.87 -2.22
C PHE A 29 -3.67 -8.68 -1.21
N PRO A 30 -4.28 -9.74 -0.63
CA PRO A 30 -5.31 -9.55 0.39
C PRO A 30 -4.78 -8.88 1.67
N ASP A 31 -3.54 -9.19 2.05
CA ASP A 31 -2.91 -8.61 3.23
C ASP A 31 -2.43 -7.18 2.95
N LEU A 32 -1.86 -6.94 1.77
CA LEU A 32 -1.50 -5.59 1.30
C LEU A 32 -2.72 -4.68 1.26
N HIS A 33 -3.82 -5.12 0.66
CA HIS A 33 -5.08 -4.38 0.60
C HIS A 33 -5.57 -4.01 2.00
N LYS A 34 -5.55 -4.97 2.94
CA LYS A 34 -5.93 -4.71 4.32
C LYS A 34 -5.02 -3.66 4.98
N LYS A 35 -3.70 -3.76 4.82
CA LYS A 35 -2.76 -2.78 5.39
C LYS A 35 -2.97 -1.37 4.84
N ILE A 36 -3.28 -1.24 3.55
CA ILE A 36 -3.62 0.04 2.92
C ILE A 36 -4.88 0.63 3.57
N LEU A 37 -5.92 -0.18 3.77
CA LEU A 37 -7.14 0.25 4.46
C LEU A 37 -6.93 0.58 5.95
N GLU A 38 -5.89 0.04 6.57
CA GLU A 38 -5.51 0.37 7.94
C GLU A 38 -4.72 1.68 8.04
N LEU A 39 -4.27 2.29 6.92
CA LEU A 39 -3.62 3.60 6.94
C LEU A 39 -4.62 4.69 7.38
N SER A 40 -4.21 5.51 8.35
CA SER A 40 -5.02 6.61 8.88
C SER A 40 -5.33 7.69 7.84
N ASP A 41 -4.44 7.82 6.87
CA ASP A 41 -4.46 8.85 5.84
C ASP A 41 -5.13 8.35 4.54
N PHE A 42 -5.53 7.09 4.49
CA PHE A 42 -6.20 6.48 3.34
C PHE A 42 -7.72 6.64 3.42
N GLU A 43 -8.33 7.19 2.37
CA GLU A 43 -9.78 7.35 2.25
C GLU A 43 -10.38 6.73 0.98
N GLY A 44 -9.57 6.05 0.18
CA GLY A 44 -10.01 5.41 -1.05
C GLY A 44 -11.09 4.35 -0.80
N ASP A 45 -11.98 4.16 -1.77
CA ASP A 45 -13.05 3.16 -1.66
C ASP A 45 -12.45 1.74 -1.71
N PRO A 46 -12.66 0.88 -0.70
CA PRO A 46 -12.04 -0.46 -0.65
C PRO A 46 -12.34 -1.35 -1.87
N ASN A 47 -13.43 -1.10 -2.61
CA ASN A 47 -13.82 -1.85 -3.80
C ASN A 47 -13.21 -1.31 -5.09
N LYS A 48 -12.56 -0.14 -5.06
CA LYS A 48 -11.86 0.44 -6.22
C LYS A 48 -10.43 -0.09 -6.41
N SER A 49 -9.94 -0.90 -5.46
CA SER A 49 -8.67 -1.60 -5.64
C SER A 49 -8.76 -2.58 -6.80
N ASN A 50 -7.68 -2.70 -7.57
CA ASN A 50 -7.50 -3.76 -8.55
C ASN A 50 -6.09 -4.33 -8.46
N GLU A 51 -5.86 -5.49 -9.08
CA GLU A 51 -4.57 -6.19 -9.00
C GLU A 51 -3.40 -5.34 -9.51
N LYS A 52 -3.60 -4.50 -10.54
CA LYS A 52 -2.55 -3.62 -11.07
C LYS A 52 -2.16 -2.51 -10.09
N ILE A 53 -3.14 -1.94 -9.39
CA ILE A 53 -2.89 -0.92 -8.36
C ILE A 53 -2.13 -1.56 -7.19
N LEU A 54 -2.57 -2.72 -6.72
CA LEU A 54 -1.92 -3.43 -5.62
C LEU A 54 -0.50 -3.86 -6.00
N GLU A 55 -0.30 -4.35 -7.22
CA GLU A 55 1.03 -4.67 -7.76
C GLU A 55 1.94 -3.43 -7.80
N ALA A 56 1.44 -2.29 -8.28
CA ALA A 56 2.20 -1.05 -8.33
C ALA A 56 2.60 -0.55 -6.93
N ILE A 57 1.67 -0.57 -5.97
CA ILE A 57 1.94 -0.21 -4.57
C ILE A 57 2.96 -1.17 -3.96
N GLN A 58 2.82 -2.48 -4.21
CA GLN A 58 3.77 -3.48 -3.73
C GLN A 58 5.17 -3.25 -4.30
N ALA A 59 5.28 -3.00 -5.61
CA ALA A 59 6.56 -2.76 -6.27
C ALA A 59 7.27 -1.54 -5.67
N LEU A 60 6.55 -0.42 -5.51
CA LEU A 60 7.08 0.79 -4.90
C LEU A 60 7.47 0.56 -3.43
N TRP A 61 6.65 -0.16 -2.67
CA TRP A 61 6.98 -0.47 -1.29
C TRP A 61 8.23 -1.36 -1.17
N ILE A 62 8.42 -2.32 -2.08
CA ILE A 62 9.66 -3.10 -2.19
C ILE A 62 10.86 -2.22 -2.52
N GLU A 63 10.68 -1.20 -3.37
CA GLU A 63 11.75 -0.24 -3.69
C GLU A 63 12.12 0.60 -2.46
N GLU A 64 11.14 1.09 -1.70
CA GLU A 64 11.37 1.89 -0.48
C GLU A 64 11.94 1.07 0.69
N TYR A 65 11.63 -0.23 0.76
CA TYR A 65 12.13 -1.14 1.79
C TYR A 65 13.63 -1.49 1.62
N LYS A 66 14.18 -1.33 0.41
CA LYS A 66 15.59 -1.64 0.10
C LYS A 66 16.55 -0.54 0.54
#